data_AF-A0A2M7F146-F1
#
_entry.id   AF-A0A2M7F146-F1
#
_cell.length_a   1.000
_cell.length_b   1.000
_cell.length_c   1.000
_cell.angle_alpha   90.00
_cell.angle_beta   90.00
_cell.angle_gamma   90.00
#
_symmetry.space_group_name_H-M   'P 1'
#
loop_
_entity.id
_entity.type
_entity.pdbx_description
1 polymer ?
#
loop_
_entity_poly.entity_id
_entity_poly.type
_entity_poly.pdbx_seq_one_letter_code
_entity_poly.pdbx_strand_id
1 'polypeptide(L)' 'MVVNSEDREDYCLRVCGARTRKGTPCKAKALPGKIRCRFHGGLSTGPKTPEGRERIAEAQRQRWAKWRAKNGHRK' A
#
# COMPACT_ATOMS: atom_id res chain seq x y z
N MET A 1 -4.71 17.40 24.18
CA MET A 1 -3.91 16.32 23.56
C MET A 1 -2.51 16.41 24.15
N VAL A 2 -2.26 15.75 25.28
CA VAL A 2 -0.91 15.64 25.82
C VAL A 2 -0.17 14.59 24.99
N VAL A 3 0.73 15.03 24.12
CA VAL A 3 1.68 14.15 23.43
C VAL A 3 2.85 13.97 24.39
N ASN A 4 3.05 12.76 24.90
CA ASN A 4 4.15 12.47 25.83
C ASN A 4 5.48 12.64 25.09
N SER A 5 6.50 13.16 25.78
CA SER A 5 7.82 13.45 25.23
C SER A 5 8.57 12.21 24.74
N GLU A 6 8.14 11.01 25.17
CA GLU A 6 8.76 9.71 24.86
C GLU A 6 8.23 9.10 23.55
N ASP A 7 7.09 9.57 23.02
CA ASP A 7 6.55 9.16 21.70
C ASP A 7 7.24 9.88 20.52
N ARG A 8 8.20 10.76 20.82
CA ARG A 8 8.79 11.71 19.85
C ARG A 8 9.83 11.07 18.92
N GLU A 9 10.29 9.86 19.23
CA GLU A 9 11.26 9.09 18.44
C GLU A 9 10.61 8.18 17.36
N ASP A 10 9.27 8.11 17.26
CA ASP A 10 8.54 7.45 16.15
C ASP A 10 8.01 8.46 15.10
N TYR A 11 8.54 9.69 15.10
CA TYR A 11 8.13 10.72 14.14
C TYR A 11 8.71 10.46 12.74
N CYS A 12 8.06 9.60 11.95
CA CYS A 12 8.15 9.55 10.48
C CYS A 12 9.55 9.69 9.84
N LEU A 13 10.60 9.16 10.47
CA LEU A 13 11.96 9.16 9.92
C LEU A 13 12.08 8.28 8.67
N ARG A 14 11.11 7.39 8.45
CA ARG A 14 11.06 6.53 7.26
C ARG A 14 10.54 7.28 6.04
N VAL A 15 11.27 7.12 4.94
CA VAL A 15 10.88 7.60 3.62
C VAL A 15 9.97 6.56 2.95
N CYS A 16 8.93 7.00 2.25
CA CYS A 16 7.94 6.13 1.62
C CYS A 16 8.54 5.10 0.65
N GLY A 17 9.49 5.52 -0.19
CA GLY A 17 10.21 4.62 -1.11
C GLY A 17 9.36 3.97 -2.20
N ALA A 18 8.07 4.31 -2.34
CA ALA A 18 7.21 3.75 -3.39
C ALA A 18 7.66 4.22 -4.77
N ARG A 19 7.58 3.37 -5.79
CA ARG A 19 7.90 3.76 -7.16
C ARG A 19 6.88 4.79 -7.65
N THR A 20 7.36 5.99 -7.97
CA THR A 20 6.52 7.04 -8.52
C THR A 20 6.21 6.77 -9.99
N ARG A 21 5.30 7.56 -10.57
CA ARG A 21 4.99 7.51 -12.01
C ARG A 21 6.20 7.81 -12.90
N LYS A 22 7.21 8.53 -12.38
CA LYS A 22 8.48 8.80 -13.08
C LYS A 22 9.50 7.65 -12.96
N GLY A 23 9.14 6.54 -12.31
CA GLY A 23 10.03 5.40 -12.09
C GLY A 23 11.01 5.57 -10.92
N THR A 24 11.13 6.77 -10.33
CA THR A 24 12.02 7.05 -9.19
C THR A 24 11.35 6.75 -7.85
N PRO A 25 12.12 6.47 -6.77
CA PRO A 25 11.56 6.22 -5.44
C PRO A 25 10.96 7.49 -4.83
N CYS A 26 9.83 7.33 -4.14
CA CYS A 26 9.12 8.41 -3.47
C CYS A 26 9.94 8.91 -2.26
N LYS A 27 10.28 10.21 -2.29
CA LYS A 27 11.03 10.91 -1.23
C LYS A 27 10.17 11.47 -0.10
N ALA A 28 8.84 11.33 -0.17
CA ALA A 28 7.95 11.82 0.87
C ALA A 28 8.09 10.99 2.16
N LYS A 29 7.92 11.63 3.32
CA LYS A 29 7.86 10.94 4.61
C LYS A 29 6.70 9.95 4.63
N ALA A 30 6.90 8.79 5.25
CA ALA A 30 5.84 7.86 5.55
C ALA A 30 4.84 8.49 6.54
N LEU A 31 3.73 7.80 6.82
CA LEU A 31 2.88 8.16 7.96
C LEU A 31 3.38 7.46 9.24
N PRO A 32 3.08 7.99 10.43
CA PRO A 32 3.54 7.39 11.69
C PRO A 32 3.06 5.94 11.81
N GLY A 33 3.93 5.03 12.23
CA GLY A 33 3.63 3.59 12.26
C GLY A 33 3.33 2.94 10.88
N LYS A 34 3.59 3.61 9.75
CA LYS A 34 3.39 3.07 8.39
C LYS A 34 4.67 3.11 7.58
N ILE A 35 4.68 2.34 6.49
CA ILE A 35 5.79 2.31 5.52
C ILE A 35 5.59 3.23 4.31
N ARG A 36 4.35 3.67 4.04
CA ARG A 36 4.01 4.51 2.87
C ARG A 36 3.48 5.87 3.28
N CYS A 37 3.64 6.86 2.39
CA CYS A 37 3.06 8.19 2.55
C CYS A 37 1.59 8.23 2.14
N ARG A 38 0.92 9.36 2.41
CA ARG A 38 -0.50 9.57 2.06
C ARG A 38 -0.84 9.28 0.59
N PHE A 39 0.08 9.56 -0.33
CA PHE A 39 -0.13 9.40 -1.77
C PHE A 39 0.09 7.97 -2.28
N HIS A 40 0.80 7.14 -1.52
CA HIS A 40 1.14 5.77 -1.91
C HIS A 40 0.50 4.74 -0.98
N GLY A 41 -0.71 5.03 -0.51
CA GLY A 41 -1.52 4.09 0.28
C GLY A 41 -1.28 4.12 1.78
N GLY A 42 -0.49 5.06 2.31
CA GLY A 42 -0.29 5.20 3.77
C GLY A 42 -1.60 5.44 4.54
N LEU A 43 -2.57 6.12 3.91
CA LEU A 43 -3.92 6.33 4.47
C LEU A 43 -4.88 5.17 4.20
N SER A 44 -4.47 4.18 3.38
CA SER A 44 -5.32 3.02 3.12
C SER A 44 -5.35 2.12 4.35
N THR A 45 -6.55 1.73 4.75
CA THR A 45 -6.76 0.81 5.89
C THR A 45 -6.93 -0.64 5.46
N GLY A 46 -7.02 -0.90 4.15
CA GLY A 46 -7.34 -2.22 3.60
C GLY A 46 -8.75 -2.71 4.00
N PRO A 47 -9.15 -3.91 3.53
CA PRO A 47 -10.39 -4.55 3.95
C PRO A 47 -10.30 -4.99 5.42
N LYS A 48 -11.20 -4.46 6.26
CA LYS A 48 -11.24 -4.81 7.69
C LYS A 48 -12.06 -6.05 8.00
N THR A 49 -13.02 -6.42 7.15
CA THR A 49 -13.92 -7.57 7.37
C THR A 49 -13.52 -8.79 6.53
N PRO A 50 -13.90 -10.01 6.95
CA PRO A 50 -13.68 -11.23 6.18
C PRO A 50 -14.30 -11.17 4.77
N GLU A 51 -15.54 -10.68 4.66
CA GLU A 51 -16.28 -10.58 3.40
C GLU A 51 -15.59 -9.60 2.45
N GLY A 52 -15.05 -8.50 2.99
CA GLY A 52 -14.28 -7.53 2.23
C GLY A 52 -12.97 -8.12 1.69
N ARG A 53 -12.30 -8.97 2.46
CA ARG A 53 -11.10 -9.69 2.02
C ARG A 53 -11.44 -10.70 0.93
N GLU A 54 -12.51 -11.45 1.10
CA GLU A 54 -12.98 -12.44 0.12
C GLU A 54 -13.33 -11.78 -1.22
N ARG A 55 -14.08 -10.68 -1.20
CA ARG A 55 -14.43 -9.92 -2.41
C ARG A 55 -13.20 -9.46 -3.18
N ILE A 56 -12.18 -8.94 -2.49
CA ILE A 56 -10.93 -8.51 -3.12
C ILE A 56 -10.14 -9.70 -3.67
N ALA A 57 -10.11 -10.82 -2.94
CA ALA A 57 -9.45 -12.05 -3.38
C ALA A 57 -10.10 -12.63 -4.64
N GLU A 58 -11.44 -12.66 -4.69
CA GLU A 58 -12.18 -13.08 -5.88
C GLU A 58 -11.91 -12.16 -7.08
N ALA A 59 -11.99 -10.84 -6.90
CA ALA A 59 -11.69 -9.88 -7.95
C ALA A 59 -10.26 -10.07 -8.52
N GLN A 60 -9.28 -10.35 -7.65
CA GLN A 60 -7.92 -10.70 -8.06
C GLN A 60 -7.88 -11.99 -8.88
N ARG A 61 -8.52 -13.08 -8.41
CA ARG A 61 -8.59 -14.36 -9.14
C ARG A 61 -9.16 -14.18 -10.54
N GLN A 62 -10.28 -13.47 -10.66
CA GLN A 62 -10.93 -13.20 -11.95
C GLN A 62 -10.02 -12.37 -12.88
N ARG A 63 -9.35 -11.33 -12.36
CA ARG A 63 -8.41 -10.52 -13.13
C ARG A 63 -7.28 -11.37 -13.72
N TRP A 64 -6.68 -12.23 -12.91
CA TRP A 64 -5.57 -13.09 -13.36
C TRP A 64 -6.03 -14.17 -14.34
N ALA A 65 -7.21 -14.77 -14.14
CA ALA A 65 -7.79 -15.71 -15.10
C ALA A 65 -7.97 -15.05 -16.48
N LYS A 66 -8.54 -13.83 -16.52
CA LYS A 66 -8.68 -13.06 -17.76
C LYS A 66 -7.33 -12.73 -18.40
N TRP A 67 -6.33 -12.33 -17.61
CA TRP A 67 -4.99 -12.03 -18.13
C TRP A 67 -4.33 -13.27 -18.72
N ARG A 68 -4.41 -14.43 -18.05
CA ARG A 68 -3.86 -15.71 -18.54
C ARG A 68 -4.56 -16.21 -19.79
N ALA A 69 -5.89 -16.09 -19.89
CA ALA A 69 -6.60 -16.43 -21.12
C ALA A 69 -6.12 -15.58 -22.31
N LYS A 70 -5.79 -14.30 -22.08
CA LYS A 70 -5.29 -13.39 -23.13
C LYS A 70 -3.80 -13.53 -23.43
N ASN A 71 -2.98 -13.86 -22.44
CA ASN A 71 -1.50 -13.80 -22.53
C ASN A 71 -0.81 -15.15 -22.31
N GLY A 72 -1.55 -16.25 -22.07
CA GLY A 72 -1.02 -17.56 -21.70
C GLY A 72 -0.19 -18.27 -22.78
N HIS A 73 -0.15 -17.70 -23.99
CA HIS A 73 0.69 -18.16 -25.09
C HIS A 73 1.93 -17.28 -25.33
N ARG A 74 2.08 -16.17 -24.59
CA ARG A 74 3.29 -15.33 -24.66
C ARG A 74 4.36 -15.96 -23.78
N LYS A 75 5.23 -16.75 -24.41
CA LYS A 75 6.46 -17.28 -23.83
C LYS A 75 7.48 -16.16 -23.66
#